data_AF-A0A9E5UBA7-F1
#
_entry.id   AF-A0A9E5UBA7-F1
#
_cell.length_a   1.000
_cell.length_b   1.000
_cell.length_c   1.000
_cell.angle_alpha   90.00
_cell.angle_beta   90.00
_cell.angle_gamma   90.00
#
_symmetry.space_group_name_H-M   'P 1'
#
loop_
_entity.id
_entity.type
_entity.pdbx_description
1 polymer ?
#
loop_
_entity_poly.entity_id
_entity_poly.type
_entity_poly.pdbx_seq_one_letter_code
_entity_poly.pdbx_strand_id
1 'polypeptide(L)'
;MKYSKAVMLLWVVLLLASSMFNNAVSQGMCGDANDDGKLDVSDALWILNYSAGGPPPMPQVLCGDANGNGFVNLADFVYIIDYIFIGSPAPGDCSGGCDPFTGPGDGTYDFGPGIPDTIEVVSVQVDPSPTEDIVFSVPVHIVNDEDISALSLGFYYDSDDIEMDSISLTGGVASGFYNKSQVYPSQNLGIIGFHPLYAGATPISPGEGLLASMWFTLPAGVSDQTISIDSGFASPAAFFIISTSSGSPFKPYFESGATITVGVGDFELFSPAVNYDANGSDIYYITVFDADGDTDIDVATSNCGTDDISVIMNNGDGTFGTVVNYAADNCPYGVSAADLDNDDDMDLIVSNSWADNVQTFYNNGAGSFTLWHTYTVGGGADEPRISCVADFDDDGDYDLAVPFVASDDIYIGYNDGSGYISWWDSYLAGNGPNSVIATQLNSDNNLDLAVANQHDGNIAIFTND
;
A
#
# COMPACT_ATOMS: atom_id res chain seq x y z
N MET A 1 -1.93 -5.70 -51.43
CA MET A 1 -2.39 -6.94 -52.12
C MET A 1 -2.33 -8.09 -51.13
N LYS A 2 -3.35 -8.98 -51.15
CA LYS A 2 -3.57 -10.19 -50.33
C LYS A 2 -4.42 -10.07 -49.06
N TYR A 3 -5.58 -9.41 -49.13
CA TYR A 3 -6.76 -10.01 -48.49
C TYR A 3 -7.37 -10.98 -49.49
N SER A 4 -7.12 -12.26 -49.24
CA SER A 4 -7.38 -13.40 -50.11
C SER A 4 -8.88 -13.61 -50.32
N LYS A 5 -9.24 -14.16 -51.49
CA LYS A 5 -10.57 -14.57 -51.93
C LYS A 5 -11.41 -15.32 -50.89
N ALA A 6 -10.79 -15.85 -49.82
CA ALA A 6 -11.45 -16.43 -48.66
C ALA A 6 -12.37 -15.44 -47.92
N VAL A 7 -11.96 -14.17 -47.72
CA VAL A 7 -12.79 -13.16 -47.05
C VAL A 7 -14.01 -12.81 -47.91
N MET A 8 -13.82 -12.70 -49.23
CA MET A 8 -14.92 -12.44 -50.16
C MET A 8 -15.88 -13.63 -50.30
N LEU A 9 -15.38 -14.86 -50.19
CA LEU A 9 -16.21 -16.07 -50.20
C LEU A 9 -16.98 -16.25 -48.89
N LEU A 10 -16.37 -15.90 -47.74
CA LEU A 10 -17.03 -15.86 -46.43
C LEU A 10 -18.17 -14.82 -46.44
N TRP A 11 -17.92 -13.63 -47.01
CA TRP A 11 -18.92 -12.56 -47.18
C TRP A 11 -20.12 -13.00 -48.02
N VAL A 12 -19.91 -13.72 -49.13
CA VAL A 12 -20.99 -14.19 -50.02
C VAL A 12 -21.79 -15.36 -49.40
N VAL A 13 -21.14 -16.23 -48.61
CA VAL A 13 -21.80 -17.32 -47.90
C VAL A 13 -22.63 -16.81 -46.72
N LEU A 14 -22.15 -15.80 -45.98
CA LEU A 14 -22.87 -15.17 -44.86
C LEU A 14 -24.09 -14.36 -45.34
N LEU A 15 -23.98 -13.66 -46.47
CA LEU A 15 -25.10 -12.92 -47.10
C LEU A 15 -26.22 -13.83 -47.63
N LEU A 16 -25.92 -15.08 -48.00
CA LEU A 16 -26.92 -16.05 -48.47
C LEU A 16 -27.55 -16.85 -47.32
N ALA A 17 -26.94 -16.87 -46.13
CA ALA A 17 -27.43 -17.60 -44.97
C ALA A 17 -28.40 -16.78 -44.10
N SER A 18 -28.32 -15.44 -44.11
CA SER A 18 -29.17 -14.56 -43.31
C SER A 18 -30.67 -14.64 -43.65
N SER A 19 -31.05 -15.17 -44.82
CA SER A 19 -32.47 -15.36 -45.16
C SER A 19 -33.06 -16.70 -44.71
N MET A 20 -32.26 -17.63 -44.17
CA MET A 20 -32.70 -19.01 -43.90
C MET A 20 -32.84 -19.39 -42.42
N PHE A 21 -32.35 -18.56 -41.48
CA PHE A 21 -32.35 -18.86 -40.06
C PHE A 21 -32.86 -17.66 -39.24
N ASN A 22 -34.17 -17.40 -39.30
CA ASN A 22 -34.82 -16.42 -38.44
C ASN A 22 -35.32 -17.13 -37.17
N ASN A 23 -34.57 -17.03 -36.08
CA ASN A 23 -35.11 -17.31 -34.74
C ASN A 23 -35.67 -15.99 -34.20
N ALA A 24 -37.00 -15.87 -34.16
CA ALA A 24 -37.65 -14.69 -33.54
C ALA A 24 -37.55 -14.80 -32.03
N VAL A 25 -37.07 -13.75 -31.36
CA VAL A 25 -36.83 -13.77 -29.93
C VAL A 25 -37.21 -12.41 -29.29
N SER A 26 -37.48 -12.39 -27.98
CA SER A 26 -37.95 -11.19 -27.27
C SER A 26 -36.86 -10.13 -27.10
N GLN A 27 -37.23 -8.84 -27.07
CA GLN A 27 -36.29 -7.71 -26.90
C GLN A 27 -35.36 -7.89 -25.69
N GLY A 28 -34.05 -7.70 -25.91
CA GLY A 28 -33.02 -7.66 -24.86
C GLY A 28 -32.32 -8.97 -24.52
N MET A 29 -32.06 -9.86 -25.50
CA MET A 29 -31.19 -11.02 -25.29
C MET A 29 -29.72 -10.69 -25.55
N CYS A 30 -28.83 -11.31 -24.77
CA CYS A 30 -27.41 -11.23 -25.02
C CYS A 30 -27.10 -11.91 -26.39
N GLY A 31 -26.27 -11.29 -27.22
CA GLY A 31 -25.94 -11.72 -28.58
C GLY A 31 -26.69 -11.01 -29.72
N ASP A 32 -27.80 -10.29 -29.47
CA ASP A 32 -28.48 -9.43 -30.47
C ASP A 32 -27.74 -8.09 -30.58
N ALA A 33 -26.61 -8.11 -31.28
CA ALA A 33 -25.64 -7.02 -31.28
C ALA A 33 -26.12 -5.77 -32.03
N ASN A 34 -27.15 -5.89 -32.88
CA ASN A 34 -27.69 -4.79 -33.66
C ASN A 34 -29.09 -4.32 -33.24
N ASP A 35 -29.66 -4.92 -32.19
CA ASP A 35 -30.96 -4.60 -31.57
C ASP A 35 -32.15 -4.75 -32.53
N ASP A 36 -32.10 -5.70 -33.47
CA ASP A 36 -33.20 -5.94 -34.41
C ASP A 36 -34.23 -6.97 -33.91
N GLY A 37 -34.01 -7.51 -32.70
CA GLY A 37 -34.88 -8.49 -32.05
C GLY A 37 -34.69 -9.91 -32.57
N LYS A 38 -33.57 -10.18 -33.24
CA LYS A 38 -33.21 -11.49 -33.78
C LYS A 38 -31.77 -11.81 -33.42
N LEU A 39 -31.49 -13.11 -33.34
CA LEU A 39 -30.14 -13.61 -33.16
C LEU A 39 -29.74 -14.35 -34.42
N ASP A 40 -29.07 -13.64 -35.33
CA ASP A 40 -28.67 -14.16 -36.63
C ASP A 40 -27.24 -13.74 -37.05
N VAL A 41 -26.89 -14.03 -38.29
CA VAL A 41 -25.53 -13.79 -38.81
C VAL A 41 -25.18 -12.30 -38.83
N SER A 42 -26.17 -11.41 -38.89
CA SER A 42 -25.95 -9.96 -38.87
C SER A 42 -25.40 -9.47 -37.53
N ASP A 43 -25.71 -10.14 -36.42
CA ASP A 43 -25.17 -9.85 -35.09
C ASP A 43 -23.71 -10.25 -34.96
N ALA A 44 -23.36 -11.44 -35.44
CA ALA A 44 -21.98 -11.89 -35.51
C ALA A 44 -21.14 -10.92 -36.36
N LEU A 45 -21.66 -10.49 -37.51
CA LEU A 45 -20.98 -9.51 -38.37
C LEU A 45 -20.83 -8.14 -37.71
N TRP A 46 -21.77 -7.72 -36.88
CA TRP A 46 -21.66 -6.49 -36.10
C TRP A 46 -20.52 -6.56 -35.09
N ILE A 47 -20.40 -7.66 -34.34
CA ILE A 47 -19.31 -7.91 -33.40
C ILE A 47 -17.96 -7.95 -34.12
N LEU A 48 -17.87 -8.60 -35.28
CA LEU A 48 -16.65 -8.64 -36.07
C LEU A 48 -16.25 -7.24 -36.58
N ASN A 49 -17.22 -6.42 -37.00
CA ASN A 49 -16.98 -5.05 -37.42
C ASN A 49 -16.56 -4.16 -36.25
N TYR A 50 -17.18 -4.32 -35.08
CA TYR A 50 -16.77 -3.66 -33.84
C TYR A 50 -15.34 -4.02 -33.44
N SER A 51 -14.98 -5.31 -33.52
CA SER A 51 -13.61 -5.81 -33.29
C SER A 51 -12.57 -5.20 -34.25
N ALA A 52 -13.01 -4.70 -35.40
CA ALA A 52 -12.18 -4.01 -36.39
C ALA A 52 -12.18 -2.47 -36.23
N GLY A 53 -12.69 -1.94 -35.11
CA GLY A 53 -12.79 -0.51 -34.81
C GLY A 53 -14.08 0.15 -35.30
N GLY A 54 -15.11 -0.63 -35.62
CA GLY A 54 -16.44 -0.16 -35.96
C GLY A 54 -17.25 0.33 -34.74
N PRO A 55 -18.49 0.82 -34.95
CA PRO A 55 -19.36 1.25 -33.86
C PRO A 55 -19.74 0.07 -32.94
N PRO A 56 -19.92 0.30 -31.62
CA PRO A 56 -20.26 -0.74 -30.65
C PRO A 56 -21.67 -1.33 -30.89
N PRO A 57 -21.93 -2.55 -30.38
CA PRO A 57 -23.27 -3.12 -30.31
C PRO A 57 -24.27 -2.20 -29.59
N MET A 58 -25.53 -2.26 -29.99
CA MET A 58 -26.61 -1.46 -29.40
C MET A 58 -27.70 -2.38 -28.80
N PRO A 59 -28.42 -1.93 -27.74
CA PRO A 59 -28.08 -0.83 -26.85
C PRO A 59 -27.15 -1.35 -25.74
N GLN A 60 -25.89 -0.89 -25.77
CA GLN A 60 -24.78 -1.21 -24.85
C GLN A 60 -24.01 -2.51 -25.12
N VAL A 61 -22.74 -2.50 -24.67
CA VAL A 61 -21.72 -3.53 -24.87
C VAL A 61 -22.20 -4.92 -24.45
N LEU A 62 -23.04 -5.03 -23.41
CA LEU A 62 -23.57 -6.30 -22.91
C LEU A 62 -24.43 -7.10 -23.92
N CYS A 63 -25.05 -6.44 -24.91
CA CYS A 63 -25.80 -7.14 -25.96
C CYS A 63 -24.90 -7.85 -26.98
N GLY A 64 -23.61 -7.50 -27.05
CA GLY A 64 -22.64 -8.20 -27.90
C GLY A 64 -21.90 -9.36 -27.23
N ASP A 65 -22.04 -9.52 -25.90
CA ASP A 65 -21.37 -10.58 -25.12
C ASP A 65 -22.25 -11.84 -25.14
N ALA A 66 -22.09 -12.62 -26.21
CA ALA A 66 -22.93 -13.77 -26.46
C ALA A 66 -22.59 -14.97 -25.57
N ASN A 67 -21.35 -15.03 -25.05
CA ASN A 67 -20.89 -16.11 -24.21
C ASN A 67 -20.91 -15.78 -22.70
N GLY A 68 -21.20 -14.54 -22.32
CA GLY A 68 -21.40 -14.08 -20.95
C GLY A 68 -20.10 -13.92 -20.17
N ASN A 69 -18.98 -13.65 -20.84
CA ASN A 69 -17.66 -13.50 -20.21
C ASN A 69 -17.31 -12.05 -19.86
N GLY A 70 -18.22 -11.10 -20.08
CA GLY A 70 -18.06 -9.68 -19.79
C GLY A 70 -17.39 -8.89 -20.90
N PHE A 71 -16.99 -9.51 -22.01
CA PHE A 71 -16.29 -8.87 -23.12
C PHE A 71 -17.01 -9.07 -24.44
N VAL A 72 -16.96 -8.07 -25.33
CA VAL A 72 -17.41 -8.22 -26.73
C VAL A 72 -16.22 -8.33 -27.64
N ASN A 73 -15.93 -9.53 -28.13
CA ASN A 73 -14.78 -9.80 -28.96
C ASN A 73 -15.03 -10.95 -29.95
N LEU A 74 -13.95 -11.47 -30.56
CA LEU A 74 -14.05 -12.52 -31.57
C LEU A 74 -14.59 -13.85 -30.99
N ALA A 75 -14.50 -14.09 -29.68
CA ALA A 75 -15.09 -15.25 -29.03
C ALA A 75 -16.62 -15.21 -29.08
N ASP A 76 -17.23 -14.03 -28.96
CA ASP A 76 -18.69 -13.84 -29.09
C ASP A 76 -19.15 -14.04 -30.52
N PHE A 77 -18.36 -13.57 -31.49
CA PHE A 77 -18.56 -13.90 -32.90
C PHE A 77 -18.61 -15.41 -33.13
N VAL A 78 -17.62 -16.15 -32.59
CA VAL A 78 -17.57 -17.61 -32.72
C VAL A 78 -18.76 -18.26 -32.03
N TYR A 79 -19.15 -17.78 -30.84
CA TYR A 79 -20.26 -18.32 -30.08
C TYR A 79 -21.60 -18.18 -30.81
N ILE A 80 -21.88 -17.02 -31.41
CA ILE A 80 -23.10 -16.79 -32.22
C ILE A 80 -23.10 -17.70 -33.46
N ILE A 81 -21.96 -17.86 -34.14
CA ILE A 81 -21.85 -18.75 -35.30
C ILE A 81 -22.08 -20.22 -34.90
N ASP A 82 -21.52 -20.67 -33.79
CA ASP A 82 -21.71 -22.04 -33.29
C ASP A 82 -23.17 -22.27 -32.85
N TYR A 83 -23.81 -21.29 -32.22
CA TYR A 83 -25.23 -21.36 -31.88
C TYR A 83 -26.12 -21.49 -33.14
N ILE A 84 -25.91 -20.64 -34.15
CA ILE A 84 -26.73 -20.62 -35.37
C ILE A 84 -26.56 -21.89 -36.21
N PHE A 85 -25.33 -22.40 -36.34
CA PHE A 85 -25.00 -23.47 -37.30
C PHE A 85 -24.77 -24.84 -36.68
N ILE A 86 -24.36 -24.91 -35.41
CA ILE A 86 -23.96 -26.16 -34.73
C ILE A 86 -24.98 -26.53 -33.64
N GLY A 87 -25.81 -25.59 -33.19
CA GLY A 87 -26.85 -25.82 -32.18
C GLY A 87 -26.31 -25.89 -30.76
N SER A 88 -25.25 -25.13 -30.48
CA SER A 88 -24.71 -24.88 -29.14
C SER A 88 -25.78 -24.27 -28.20
N PRO A 89 -25.55 -24.17 -26.88
CA PRO A 89 -26.49 -23.53 -25.97
C PRO A 89 -26.82 -22.10 -26.41
N ALA A 90 -28.08 -21.70 -26.24
CA ALA A 90 -28.50 -20.32 -26.54
C ALA A 90 -27.73 -19.32 -25.66
N PRO A 91 -27.37 -18.14 -26.18
CA PRO A 91 -26.89 -17.03 -25.37
C PRO A 91 -27.84 -16.74 -24.19
N GLY A 92 -27.28 -16.24 -23.08
CA GLY A 92 -27.99 -16.08 -21.80
C GLY A 92 -29.22 -15.16 -21.85
N ASP A 93 -30.08 -15.28 -20.83
CA ASP A 93 -31.27 -14.43 -20.66
C ASP A 93 -30.90 -13.14 -19.90
N CYS A 94 -30.85 -12.02 -20.62
CA CYS A 94 -30.60 -10.67 -20.10
C CYS A 94 -31.91 -9.99 -19.60
N SER A 95 -32.96 -10.75 -19.23
CA SER A 95 -34.33 -10.27 -18.90
C SER A 95 -34.48 -9.34 -17.67
N GLY A 96 -33.40 -9.03 -16.95
CA GLY A 96 -33.36 -8.02 -15.89
C GLY A 96 -33.34 -6.56 -16.39
N GLY A 97 -33.27 -6.36 -17.71
CA GLY A 97 -33.02 -5.06 -18.32
C GLY A 97 -31.52 -4.76 -18.36
N CYS A 98 -31.09 -3.95 -19.34
CA CYS A 98 -29.72 -3.47 -19.48
C CYS A 98 -29.38 -2.46 -18.37
N ASP A 99 -29.40 -2.92 -17.12
CA ASP A 99 -28.75 -2.27 -15.99
C ASP A 99 -27.35 -2.89 -15.87
N PRO A 100 -26.26 -2.13 -16.08
CA PRO A 100 -24.90 -2.67 -16.06
C PRO A 100 -24.46 -3.24 -14.70
N PHE A 101 -25.30 -3.18 -13.66
CA PHE A 101 -24.84 -3.32 -12.28
C PHE A 101 -25.59 -4.35 -11.42
N THR A 102 -26.35 -5.27 -12.02
CA THR A 102 -26.89 -6.43 -11.26
C THR A 102 -26.62 -7.78 -11.95
N GLY A 103 -25.33 -8.13 -12.07
CA GLY A 103 -24.89 -9.52 -12.25
C GLY A 103 -24.95 -10.32 -10.93
N PRO A 104 -24.99 -11.66 -10.98
CA PRO A 104 -25.33 -12.50 -9.83
C PRO A 104 -24.17 -12.66 -8.84
N GLY A 105 -23.97 -11.68 -7.96
CA GLY A 105 -23.46 -11.91 -6.61
C GLY A 105 -22.15 -12.69 -6.42
N ASP A 106 -21.14 -12.57 -7.29
CA ASP A 106 -19.83 -13.25 -7.08
C ASP A 106 -18.55 -12.39 -7.21
N GLY A 107 -18.65 -11.06 -7.30
CA GLY A 107 -17.53 -10.19 -6.94
C GLY A 107 -16.36 -10.09 -7.93
N THR A 108 -16.56 -10.35 -9.22
CA THR A 108 -15.48 -10.20 -10.22
C THR A 108 -15.43 -8.78 -10.79
N TYR A 109 -14.81 -7.86 -10.04
CA TYR A 109 -14.17 -6.66 -10.62
C TYR A 109 -12.71 -7.03 -10.92
N ASP A 110 -12.23 -6.69 -12.11
CA ASP A 110 -10.84 -6.94 -12.55
C ASP A 110 -9.90 -5.98 -11.82
N PHE A 111 -9.38 -6.42 -10.67
CA PHE A 111 -8.17 -5.87 -10.09
C PHE A 111 -7.02 -6.51 -10.88
N GLY A 112 -6.34 -5.74 -11.72
CA GLY A 112 -5.12 -6.24 -12.37
C GLY A 112 -4.14 -6.81 -11.33
N PRO A 113 -3.11 -7.56 -11.75
CA PRO A 113 -2.07 -7.98 -10.80
C PRO A 113 -1.33 -6.75 -10.26
N GLY A 114 -1.64 -6.31 -9.04
CA GLY A 114 -1.07 -5.09 -8.46
C GLY A 114 -1.84 -4.53 -7.24
N ILE A 115 -1.47 -3.31 -6.84
CA ILE A 115 -2.13 -2.55 -5.75
C ILE A 115 -3.46 -2.02 -6.31
N PRO A 116 -4.61 -2.22 -5.64
CA PRO A 116 -5.88 -1.70 -6.11
C PRO A 116 -5.82 -0.19 -6.37
N ASP A 117 -6.30 0.27 -7.53
CA ASP A 117 -6.48 1.69 -7.80
C ASP A 117 -7.55 2.27 -6.84
N THR A 118 -7.12 3.09 -5.88
CA THR A 118 -8.00 3.66 -4.84
C THR A 118 -7.90 5.17 -4.77
N ILE A 119 -8.94 5.77 -4.21
CA ILE A 119 -8.92 7.16 -3.76
C ILE A 119 -9.01 7.12 -2.25
N GLU A 120 -8.03 7.71 -1.58
CA GLU A 120 -8.00 7.81 -0.13
C GLU A 120 -8.36 9.24 0.28
N VAL A 121 -9.28 9.40 1.23
CA VAL A 121 -9.45 10.68 1.93
C VAL A 121 -8.77 10.55 3.28
N VAL A 122 -7.93 11.51 3.61
CA VAL A 122 -7.24 11.51 4.90
C VAL A 122 -8.20 11.99 5.98
N SER A 123 -8.32 11.25 7.08
CA SER A 123 -9.12 11.70 8.23
C SER A 123 -8.52 12.98 8.83
N VAL A 124 -9.37 13.94 9.18
CA VAL A 124 -8.95 15.23 9.74
C VAL A 124 -9.65 15.49 11.07
N GLN A 125 -8.92 16.05 12.02
CA GLN A 125 -9.43 16.45 13.32
C GLN A 125 -9.43 17.97 13.41
N VAL A 126 -10.52 18.55 13.92
CA VAL A 126 -10.66 20.01 14.03
C VAL A 126 -11.23 20.36 15.40
N ASP A 127 -10.45 21.08 16.19
CA ASP A 127 -10.90 21.61 17.48
C ASP A 127 -11.85 22.80 17.26
N PRO A 128 -13.10 22.76 17.73
CA PRO A 128 -14.04 23.85 17.53
C PRO A 128 -13.61 25.08 18.34
N SER A 129 -13.66 26.25 17.70
CA SER A 129 -13.48 27.52 18.40
C SER A 129 -14.82 27.95 19.04
N PRO A 130 -14.81 28.48 20.27
CA PRO A 130 -16.02 28.95 20.92
C PRO A 130 -16.52 30.29 20.35
N THR A 131 -15.72 30.99 19.54
CA THR A 131 -15.98 32.39 19.16
C THR A 131 -15.83 32.71 17.68
N GLU A 132 -15.15 31.87 16.91
CA GLU A 132 -14.86 32.13 15.50
C GLU A 132 -15.01 30.85 14.67
N ASP A 133 -15.39 31.00 13.41
CA ASP A 133 -15.47 29.88 12.48
C ASP A 133 -14.04 29.44 12.08
N ILE A 134 -13.85 28.15 11.84
CA ILE A 134 -12.56 27.57 11.45
C ILE A 134 -12.67 27.03 10.04
N VAL A 135 -11.77 27.48 9.17
CA VAL A 135 -11.62 26.93 7.82
C VAL A 135 -10.49 25.91 7.82
N PHE A 136 -10.76 24.70 7.37
CA PHE A 136 -9.78 23.62 7.32
C PHE A 136 -9.89 22.85 6.00
N SER A 137 -8.84 22.10 5.68
CA SER A 137 -8.79 21.28 4.46
C SER A 137 -8.63 19.80 4.76
N VAL A 138 -9.34 18.98 4.00
CA VAL A 138 -9.25 17.51 3.99
C VAL A 138 -8.55 17.07 2.70
N PRO A 139 -7.34 16.47 2.77
CA PRO A 139 -6.63 15.94 1.62
C PRO A 139 -7.33 14.72 0.99
N VAL A 140 -7.25 14.63 -0.34
CA VAL A 140 -7.68 13.49 -1.15
C VAL A 140 -6.48 12.98 -1.91
N HIS A 141 -6.06 11.75 -1.64
CA HIS A 141 -4.96 11.05 -2.30
C HIS A 141 -5.50 10.09 -3.36
N ILE A 142 -4.69 9.84 -4.37
CA ILE A 142 -4.89 8.79 -5.36
C ILE A 142 -3.76 7.79 -5.22
N VAL A 143 -4.09 6.50 -5.22
CA VAL A 143 -3.15 5.39 -5.29
C VAL A 143 -3.50 4.64 -6.57
N ASN A 144 -2.55 4.51 -7.47
CA ASN A 144 -2.78 3.84 -8.73
C ASN A 144 -1.57 3.02 -9.20
N ASP A 145 -1.83 1.88 -9.82
CA ASP A 145 -0.80 1.00 -10.37
C ASP A 145 -0.65 1.12 -11.90
N GLU A 146 -1.60 1.79 -12.57
CA GLU A 146 -1.55 2.14 -13.99
C GLU A 146 -1.85 3.63 -14.29
N ASP A 147 -1.56 4.07 -15.51
CA ASP A 147 -1.76 5.47 -15.95
C ASP A 147 -3.24 5.88 -15.95
N ILE A 148 -3.60 6.96 -15.23
CA ILE A 148 -4.98 7.49 -15.18
C ILE A 148 -5.16 8.66 -16.14
N SER A 149 -6.03 8.50 -17.13
CA SER A 149 -6.24 9.48 -18.20
C SER A 149 -7.53 10.30 -18.09
N ALA A 150 -8.44 9.97 -17.17
CA ALA A 150 -9.59 10.81 -16.79
C ALA A 150 -10.14 10.37 -15.43
N LEU A 151 -10.77 11.28 -14.68
CA LEU A 151 -11.47 10.99 -13.44
C LEU A 151 -12.76 11.79 -13.33
N SER A 152 -13.81 11.18 -12.81
CA SER A 152 -15.00 11.87 -12.31
C SER A 152 -15.53 11.09 -11.12
N LEU A 153 -15.59 11.74 -9.97
CA LEU A 153 -15.92 11.16 -8.67
C LEU A 153 -16.89 12.08 -7.94
N GLY A 154 -18.05 11.56 -7.59
CA GLY A 154 -19.01 12.19 -6.70
C GLY A 154 -18.94 11.59 -5.31
N PHE A 155 -19.14 12.41 -4.28
CA PHE A 155 -19.07 11.98 -2.89
C PHE A 155 -19.96 12.82 -1.99
N TYR A 156 -20.38 12.23 -0.88
CA TYR A 156 -21.26 12.82 0.11
C TYR A 156 -20.56 12.95 1.46
N TYR A 157 -21.05 13.87 2.29
CA TYR A 157 -20.71 13.93 3.71
C TYR A 157 -21.98 14.03 4.56
N ASP A 158 -21.98 13.45 5.75
CA ASP A 158 -23.15 13.37 6.64
C ASP A 158 -23.11 14.41 7.77
N SER A 159 -23.20 15.69 7.40
CA SER A 159 -23.27 16.79 8.39
C SER A 159 -24.41 17.77 8.12
N ASP A 160 -25.05 18.23 9.20
CA ASP A 160 -25.96 19.38 9.19
C ASP A 160 -25.28 20.68 9.64
N ASP A 161 -24.12 20.58 10.29
CA ASP A 161 -23.45 21.70 10.97
C ASP A 161 -22.15 22.15 10.29
N ILE A 162 -21.52 21.29 9.48
CA ILE A 162 -20.31 21.62 8.70
C ILE A 162 -20.69 21.73 7.23
N GLU A 163 -20.30 22.84 6.61
CA GLU A 163 -20.50 23.03 5.17
C GLU A 163 -19.17 22.95 4.42
N MET A 164 -19.18 22.26 3.28
CA MET A 164 -18.07 22.30 2.34
C MET A 164 -18.11 23.60 1.53
N ASP A 165 -17.00 24.33 1.53
CA ASP A 165 -16.88 25.60 0.83
C ASP A 165 -16.45 25.40 -0.62
N SER A 166 -15.40 24.60 -0.82
CA SER A 166 -14.76 24.45 -2.13
C SER A 166 -13.89 23.20 -2.22
N ILE A 167 -13.54 22.83 -3.45
CA ILE A 167 -12.56 21.76 -3.72
C ILE A 167 -11.51 22.34 -4.65
N SER A 168 -10.24 22.24 -4.26
CA SER A 168 -9.09 22.66 -5.05
C SER A 168 -8.31 21.44 -5.50
N LEU A 169 -8.11 21.28 -6.81
CA LEU A 169 -7.16 20.28 -7.32
C LEU A 169 -5.74 20.83 -7.17
N THR A 170 -4.95 20.18 -6.32
CA THR A 170 -3.60 20.62 -5.90
C THR A 170 -2.50 19.68 -6.42
N GLY A 171 -2.88 18.55 -7.02
CA GLY A 171 -2.05 17.37 -7.30
C GLY A 171 -1.39 17.21 -8.67
N GLY A 172 -0.77 18.24 -9.24
CA GLY A 172 0.10 18.02 -10.41
C GLY A 172 -0.59 17.59 -11.72
N VAL A 173 -1.91 17.79 -11.88
CA VAL A 173 -2.59 17.55 -13.17
C VAL A 173 -1.98 18.49 -14.22
N ALA A 174 -1.14 17.92 -15.07
CA ALA A 174 -0.26 18.61 -15.99
C ALA A 174 -1.03 19.40 -17.07
N SER A 175 -0.32 20.27 -17.78
CA SER A 175 -0.84 21.01 -18.93
C SER A 175 -1.55 20.08 -19.92
N GLY A 176 -2.86 20.24 -20.12
CA GLY A 176 -3.62 19.42 -21.07
C GLY A 176 -4.90 18.79 -20.55
N PHE A 177 -5.27 19.03 -19.28
CA PHE A 177 -6.53 18.57 -18.70
C PHE A 177 -7.48 19.72 -18.38
N TYR A 178 -8.78 19.44 -18.51
CA TYR A 178 -9.87 20.23 -17.99
C TYR A 178 -10.22 19.70 -16.60
N ASN A 179 -9.90 20.48 -15.57
CA ASN A 179 -10.27 20.17 -14.20
C ASN A 179 -11.67 20.71 -13.91
N LYS A 180 -12.49 19.90 -13.26
CA LYS A 180 -13.83 20.29 -12.81
C LYS A 180 -14.00 19.91 -11.35
N SER A 181 -14.22 20.91 -10.51
CA SER A 181 -14.77 20.70 -9.18
C SER A 181 -16.11 21.42 -9.07
N GLN A 182 -17.04 20.82 -8.31
CA GLN A 182 -18.34 21.40 -8.05
C GLN A 182 -18.80 20.97 -6.66
N VAL A 183 -19.29 21.92 -5.87
CA VAL A 183 -19.87 21.67 -4.56
C VAL A 183 -21.36 22.03 -4.62
N TYR A 184 -22.18 21.22 -3.95
CA TYR A 184 -23.60 21.43 -3.72
C TYR A 184 -23.86 21.36 -2.21
N PRO A 185 -23.61 22.45 -1.45
CA PRO A 185 -23.67 22.43 0.02
C PRO A 185 -25.03 21.98 0.56
N SER A 186 -26.13 22.39 -0.08
CA SER A 186 -27.49 22.00 0.34
C SER A 186 -27.84 20.52 0.12
N GLN A 187 -26.95 19.76 -0.50
CA GLN A 187 -27.10 18.32 -0.75
C GLN A 187 -25.94 17.52 -0.12
N ASN A 188 -25.05 18.20 0.61
CA ASN A 188 -23.78 17.65 1.10
C ASN A 188 -23.00 16.88 0.03
N LEU A 189 -23.01 17.37 -1.21
CA LEU A 189 -22.46 16.67 -2.38
C LEU A 189 -21.27 17.45 -2.95
N GLY A 190 -20.13 16.76 -3.08
CA GLY A 190 -18.96 17.21 -3.81
C GLY A 190 -18.76 16.41 -5.09
N ILE A 191 -18.23 17.05 -6.13
CA ILE A 191 -17.78 16.40 -7.35
C ILE A 191 -16.37 16.89 -7.67
N ILE A 192 -15.48 15.95 -7.94
CA ILE A 192 -14.14 16.20 -8.45
C ILE A 192 -13.91 15.41 -9.73
N GLY A 193 -13.20 16.00 -10.69
CA GLY A 193 -12.77 15.27 -11.87
C GLY A 193 -11.79 16.04 -12.74
N PHE A 194 -11.15 15.31 -13.62
CA PHE A 194 -10.30 15.85 -14.68
C PHE A 194 -10.51 15.05 -15.97
N HIS A 195 -10.48 15.74 -17.10
CA HIS A 195 -10.65 15.16 -18.44
C HIS A 195 -9.60 15.70 -19.41
N PRO A 196 -9.09 14.91 -20.35
CA PRO A 196 -8.09 15.39 -21.30
C PRO A 196 -8.72 16.40 -22.27
N LEU A 197 -8.03 17.52 -22.52
CA LEU A 197 -8.47 18.57 -23.45
C LEU A 197 -8.26 18.19 -24.93
N TYR A 198 -7.33 17.28 -25.19
CA TYR A 198 -6.96 16.81 -26.52
C TYR A 198 -6.40 15.39 -26.45
N ALA A 199 -6.43 14.68 -27.57
CA ALA A 199 -5.79 13.36 -27.70
C ALA A 199 -4.27 13.49 -27.49
N GLY A 200 -3.72 12.76 -26.51
CA GLY A 200 -2.30 12.79 -26.16
C GLY A 200 -1.93 13.65 -24.94
N ALA A 201 -2.90 14.04 -24.11
CA ALA A 201 -2.61 14.58 -22.77
C ALA A 201 -1.90 13.50 -21.93
N THR A 202 -0.87 13.89 -21.17
CA THR A 202 -0.07 12.96 -20.35
C THR A 202 -0.88 12.47 -19.14
N PRO A 203 -1.19 11.16 -19.03
CA PRO A 203 -1.92 10.61 -17.88
C PRO A 203 -1.20 10.87 -16.54
N ILE A 204 -1.93 10.74 -15.43
CA ILE A 204 -1.33 10.63 -14.11
C ILE A 204 -0.60 9.28 -14.05
N SER A 205 0.69 9.31 -13.78
CA SER A 205 1.52 8.10 -13.72
C SER A 205 1.19 7.24 -12.49
N PRO A 206 1.55 5.95 -12.50
CA PRO A 206 1.48 5.07 -11.34
C PRO A 206 2.15 5.66 -10.10
N GLY A 207 1.55 5.45 -8.93
CA GLY A 207 2.06 5.88 -7.62
C GLY A 207 0.97 6.34 -6.67
N GLU A 208 1.39 6.88 -5.53
CA GLU A 208 0.53 7.58 -4.57
C GLU A 208 0.80 9.09 -4.63
N GLY A 209 -0.25 9.90 -4.55
CA GLY A 209 -0.07 11.33 -4.34
C GLY A 209 -1.35 12.10 -4.04
N LEU A 210 -1.18 13.33 -3.54
CA LEU A 210 -2.26 14.28 -3.35
C LEU A 210 -2.94 14.56 -4.69
N LEU A 211 -4.24 14.31 -4.80
CA LEU A 211 -5.09 14.67 -5.94
C LEU A 211 -5.73 16.06 -5.73
N ALA A 212 -6.31 16.29 -4.55
CA ALA A 212 -7.04 17.50 -4.22
C ALA A 212 -7.13 17.79 -2.73
N SER A 213 -7.58 19.00 -2.40
CA SER A 213 -7.92 19.43 -1.05
C SER A 213 -9.37 19.91 -1.02
N MET A 214 -10.18 19.32 -0.16
CA MET A 214 -11.56 19.75 0.12
C MET A 214 -11.54 20.74 1.27
N TRP A 215 -12.19 21.89 1.12
CA TRP A 215 -12.22 22.93 2.14
C TRP A 215 -13.58 22.98 2.81
N PHE A 216 -13.58 23.03 4.14
CA PHE A 216 -14.76 23.07 4.98
C PHE A 216 -14.69 24.26 5.94
N THR A 217 -15.86 24.81 6.26
CA THR A 217 -16.03 25.77 7.35
C THR A 217 -16.73 25.07 8.51
N LEU A 218 -16.07 25.07 9.66
CA LEU A 218 -16.62 24.67 10.95
C LEU A 218 -17.14 25.92 11.69
N PRO A 219 -18.46 26.07 11.89
CA PRO A 219 -19.00 27.18 12.64
C PRO A 219 -18.56 27.20 14.10
N ALA A 220 -18.47 28.40 14.68
CA ALA A 220 -18.17 28.58 16.09
C ALA A 220 -19.22 27.88 16.99
N GLY A 221 -18.75 27.18 18.02
CA GLY A 221 -19.61 26.58 19.05
C GLY A 221 -20.35 25.30 18.64
N VAL A 222 -19.95 24.65 17.55
CA VAL A 222 -20.39 23.30 17.17
C VAL A 222 -19.93 22.29 18.23
N SER A 223 -20.82 21.36 18.60
CA SER A 223 -20.53 20.28 19.55
C SER A 223 -19.73 19.15 18.91
N ASP A 224 -19.09 18.34 19.76
CA ASP A 224 -18.34 17.17 19.32
C ASP A 224 -19.18 16.25 18.41
N GLN A 225 -18.64 15.90 17.24
CA GLN A 225 -19.28 15.03 16.26
C GLN A 225 -18.25 14.39 15.32
N THR A 226 -18.63 13.29 14.68
CA THR A 226 -17.84 12.67 13.61
C THR A 226 -18.68 12.65 12.35
N ILE A 227 -18.11 13.14 11.26
CA ILE A 227 -18.74 13.20 9.94
C ILE A 227 -17.94 12.32 9.00
N SER A 228 -18.61 11.41 8.33
CA SER A 228 -18.06 10.52 7.32
C SER A 228 -18.16 11.16 5.95
N ILE A 229 -17.10 11.02 5.15
CA ILE A 229 -17.08 11.36 3.73
C ILE A 229 -17.01 10.06 2.94
N ASP A 230 -18.00 9.82 2.07
CA ASP A 230 -18.05 8.59 1.27
C ASP A 230 -18.76 8.79 -0.09
N SER A 231 -18.28 8.05 -1.09
CA SER A 231 -18.89 7.85 -2.42
C SER A 231 -20.05 6.84 -2.40
N GLY A 232 -20.15 6.00 -1.38
CA GLY A 232 -21.14 4.92 -1.24
C GLY A 232 -22.60 5.38 -1.05
N PHE A 233 -22.81 6.64 -0.65
CA PHE A 233 -24.16 7.23 -0.50
C PHE A 233 -24.82 7.60 -1.85
N ALA A 234 -24.06 7.61 -2.95
CA ALA A 234 -24.57 7.91 -4.27
C ALA A 234 -25.37 6.73 -4.85
N SER A 235 -26.52 6.98 -5.47
CA SER A 235 -27.11 5.98 -6.36
C SER A 235 -26.09 5.62 -7.46
N PRO A 236 -26.00 4.37 -7.94
CA PRO A 236 -25.02 3.93 -8.94
C PRO A 236 -25.00 4.75 -10.26
N ALA A 237 -26.04 5.55 -10.51
CA ALA A 237 -26.17 6.42 -11.67
C ALA A 237 -25.36 7.74 -11.59
N ALA A 238 -24.66 8.02 -10.49
CA ALA A 238 -23.87 9.23 -10.35
C ALA A 238 -22.40 9.01 -10.78
N PHE A 239 -22.17 9.20 -12.08
CA PHE A 239 -20.93 9.66 -12.71
C PHE A 239 -19.62 8.94 -12.35
N PHE A 240 -19.25 7.93 -13.15
CA PHE A 240 -17.87 7.45 -13.21
C PHE A 240 -17.47 7.12 -14.66
N ILE A 241 -16.53 7.91 -15.21
CA ILE A 241 -15.73 7.51 -16.38
C ILE A 241 -14.29 7.73 -15.94
N ILE A 242 -13.56 6.63 -15.77
CA ILE A 242 -12.11 6.63 -15.73
C ILE A 242 -11.66 5.79 -16.91
N SER A 243 -10.83 6.39 -17.76
CA SER A 243 -10.07 5.63 -18.73
C SER A 243 -8.65 5.52 -18.19
N THR A 244 -8.17 4.30 -18.04
CA THR A 244 -6.74 4.04 -17.93
C THR A 244 -6.14 4.13 -19.34
N SER A 245 -4.82 4.21 -19.49
CA SER A 245 -4.20 4.20 -20.83
C SER A 245 -4.50 2.90 -21.61
N SER A 246 -4.90 1.84 -20.91
CA SER A 246 -5.39 0.55 -21.42
C SER A 246 -6.89 0.55 -21.79
N GLY A 247 -7.65 1.56 -21.34
CA GLY A 247 -9.07 1.75 -21.66
C GLY A 247 -10.05 1.00 -20.75
N SER A 248 -9.55 0.37 -19.68
CA SER A 248 -10.35 -0.35 -18.69
C SER A 248 -10.98 0.64 -17.68
N PRO A 249 -12.30 0.57 -17.42
CA PRO A 249 -12.91 1.33 -16.34
C PRO A 249 -12.69 0.63 -15.00
N PHE A 250 -12.14 1.34 -14.01
CA PHE A 250 -12.18 0.91 -12.60
C PHE A 250 -13.19 1.74 -11.81
N LYS A 251 -13.72 1.16 -10.73
CA LYS A 251 -14.59 1.86 -9.77
C LYS A 251 -13.71 2.34 -8.61
N PRO A 252 -13.30 3.61 -8.55
CA PRO A 252 -12.70 4.12 -7.34
C PRO A 252 -13.79 4.06 -6.28
N TYR A 253 -13.56 3.29 -5.24
CA TYR A 253 -14.26 3.49 -3.99
C TYR A 253 -13.29 4.19 -3.06
N PHE A 254 -13.81 5.07 -2.20
CA PHE A 254 -13.05 5.39 -0.99
C PHE A 254 -12.96 4.09 -0.21
N GLU A 255 -11.75 3.63 0.10
CA GLU A 255 -11.59 2.63 1.15
C GLU A 255 -12.25 3.22 2.40
N SER A 256 -13.22 2.48 2.95
CA SER A 256 -14.15 2.91 4.00
C SER A 256 -13.77 4.15 4.83
N GLY A 257 -14.46 5.27 4.57
CA GLY A 257 -14.86 6.29 5.55
C GLY A 257 -13.76 7.19 6.10
N ALA A 258 -13.37 8.23 5.35
CA ALA A 258 -12.67 9.34 5.99
C ALA A 258 -13.60 10.09 6.92
N THR A 259 -13.07 10.39 8.10
CA THR A 259 -13.85 11.08 9.12
C THR A 259 -13.29 12.47 9.37
N ILE A 260 -14.18 13.45 9.44
CA ILE A 260 -13.92 14.71 10.10
C ILE A 260 -14.45 14.55 11.53
N THR A 261 -13.56 14.49 12.51
CA THR A 261 -13.99 14.59 13.91
C THR A 261 -13.85 16.04 14.36
N VAL A 262 -14.96 16.59 14.80
CA VAL A 262 -15.03 17.85 15.53
C VAL A 262 -15.08 17.54 17.00
N GLY A 263 -14.29 18.27 17.78
CA GLY A 263 -14.35 18.21 19.23
C GLY A 263 -13.21 17.41 19.86
N VAL A 264 -12.92 17.79 21.10
CA VAL A 264 -11.93 17.12 21.95
C VAL A 264 -12.53 15.86 22.54
N GLY A 265 -12.67 14.82 21.71
CA GLY A 265 -12.51 13.49 22.26
C GLY A 265 -11.13 13.49 22.93
N ASP A 266 -11.05 13.10 24.21
CA ASP A 266 -9.78 12.84 24.89
C ASP A 266 -9.10 11.67 24.14
N PHE A 267 -8.52 11.97 22.98
CA PHE A 267 -7.65 11.08 22.24
C PHE A 267 -6.33 11.16 22.96
N GLU A 268 -6.21 10.37 24.03
CA GLU A 268 -4.88 10.01 24.47
C GLU A 268 -4.18 9.39 23.26
N LEU A 269 -3.13 10.06 22.76
CA LEU A 269 -2.26 9.59 21.67
C LEU A 269 -1.86 8.11 21.86
N PHE A 270 -1.86 7.68 23.12
CA PHE A 270 -1.68 6.31 23.53
C PHE A 270 -2.83 5.92 24.46
N SER A 271 -3.35 4.70 24.35
CA SER A 271 -4.16 4.14 25.44
C SER A 271 -3.35 4.12 26.75
N PRO A 272 -4.02 4.04 27.92
CA PRO A 272 -3.32 3.94 29.19
C PRO A 272 -2.27 2.82 29.16
N ALA A 273 -1.08 3.11 29.69
CA ALA A 273 0.04 2.18 29.65
C ALA A 273 -0.31 0.84 30.32
N VAL A 274 -0.11 -0.24 29.57
CA VAL A 274 -0.10 -1.61 30.10
C VAL A 274 1.34 -1.97 30.39
N ASN A 275 1.63 -2.39 31.63
CA ASN A 275 2.99 -2.75 32.04
C ASN A 275 3.16 -4.27 31.95
N TYR A 276 4.10 -4.73 31.14
CA TYR A 276 4.55 -6.12 31.08
C TYR A 276 5.85 -6.27 31.86
N ASP A 277 5.98 -7.34 32.63
CA ASP A 277 7.19 -7.64 33.40
C ASP A 277 8.16 -8.41 32.52
N ALA A 278 9.32 -7.82 32.21
CA ALA A 278 10.39 -8.49 31.46
C ALA A 278 11.17 -9.50 32.32
N ASN A 279 10.83 -9.71 33.59
CA ASN A 279 11.57 -10.59 34.53
C ASN A 279 13.06 -10.25 34.66
N GLY A 280 13.44 -9.01 34.37
CA GLY A 280 14.81 -8.49 34.49
C GLY A 280 14.91 -7.37 35.53
N SER A 281 16.12 -6.91 35.82
CA SER A 281 16.35 -5.70 36.61
C SER A 281 17.41 -4.80 35.98
N ASP A 282 17.34 -3.49 36.28
CA ASP A 282 18.17 -2.45 35.65
C ASP A 282 18.20 -2.59 34.12
N ILE A 283 17.01 -2.56 33.52
CA ILE A 283 16.81 -2.66 32.08
C ILE A 283 17.32 -1.37 31.42
N TYR A 284 18.31 -1.49 30.53
CA TYR A 284 18.96 -0.32 29.92
C TYR A 284 18.51 -0.05 28.49
N TYR A 285 18.18 -1.09 27.73
CA TYR A 285 17.81 -0.94 26.32
C TYR A 285 16.73 -1.93 25.89
N ILE A 286 16.09 -1.62 24.78
CA ILE A 286 15.02 -2.39 24.17
C ILE A 286 15.22 -2.39 22.65
N THR A 287 14.96 -3.54 22.02
CA THR A 287 14.88 -3.69 20.57
C THR A 287 13.58 -4.40 20.20
N VAL A 288 13.16 -4.27 18.95
CA VAL A 288 11.96 -4.90 18.40
C VAL A 288 12.29 -5.57 17.06
N PHE A 289 11.71 -6.73 16.81
CA PHE A 289 11.94 -7.56 15.62
C PHE A 289 10.94 -8.72 15.59
N ASP A 290 10.77 -9.39 14.45
CA ASP A 290 10.00 -10.64 14.37
C ASP A 290 10.89 -11.81 14.79
N ALA A 291 10.61 -12.44 15.93
CA ALA A 291 11.48 -13.47 16.50
C ALA A 291 11.13 -14.89 16.05
N ASP A 292 9.90 -15.16 15.59
CA ASP A 292 9.45 -16.51 15.22
C ASP A 292 8.84 -16.62 13.81
N GLY A 293 8.96 -15.57 13.01
CA GLY A 293 8.58 -15.53 11.59
C GLY A 293 7.07 -15.45 11.37
N ASP A 294 6.30 -15.07 12.40
CA ASP A 294 4.84 -14.96 12.32
C ASP A 294 4.35 -13.56 11.89
N THR A 295 5.28 -12.63 11.62
CA THR A 295 5.09 -11.22 11.24
C THR A 295 4.61 -10.30 12.35
N ASP A 296 4.39 -10.80 13.56
CA ASP A 296 4.09 -10.00 14.73
C ASP A 296 5.40 -9.52 15.39
N ILE A 297 5.55 -8.21 15.53
CA ILE A 297 6.80 -7.65 16.05
C ILE A 297 6.90 -7.88 17.57
N ASP A 298 7.94 -8.60 17.97
CA ASP A 298 8.31 -8.95 19.33
C ASP A 298 9.24 -7.93 19.97
N VAL A 299 9.56 -8.14 21.25
CA VAL A 299 10.39 -7.25 22.05
C VAL A 299 11.53 -8.03 22.69
N ALA A 300 12.75 -7.47 22.68
CA ALA A 300 13.82 -7.91 23.55
C ALA A 300 14.41 -6.77 24.39
N THR A 301 14.85 -7.08 25.61
CA THR A 301 15.46 -6.12 26.54
C THR A 301 16.82 -6.59 27.06
N SER A 302 17.71 -5.64 27.34
CA SER A 302 18.99 -5.88 28.03
C SER A 302 18.88 -5.56 29.52
N ASN A 303 19.15 -6.53 30.39
CA ASN A 303 18.92 -6.42 31.83
C ASN A 303 20.25 -6.45 32.61
N CYS A 304 20.85 -5.28 32.84
CA CYS A 304 22.17 -5.22 33.46
C CYS A 304 22.22 -5.78 34.88
N GLY A 305 21.13 -5.67 35.65
CA GLY A 305 21.10 -6.11 37.04
C GLY A 305 20.95 -7.63 37.21
N THR A 306 20.47 -8.33 36.18
CA THR A 306 20.27 -9.79 36.18
C THR A 306 21.25 -10.55 35.27
N ASP A 307 22.12 -9.84 34.54
CA ASP A 307 23.09 -10.42 33.59
C ASP A 307 22.41 -11.32 32.53
N ASP A 308 21.25 -10.87 32.04
CA ASP A 308 20.47 -11.57 31.01
C ASP A 308 19.79 -10.61 30.02
N ILE A 309 19.31 -11.18 28.93
CA ILE A 309 18.34 -10.53 28.04
C ILE A 309 16.99 -11.20 28.20
N SER A 310 15.91 -10.45 28.01
CA SER A 310 14.55 -10.99 27.96
C SER A 310 14.00 -10.87 26.56
N VAL A 311 13.32 -11.91 26.06
CA VAL A 311 12.52 -11.88 24.83
C VAL A 311 11.06 -12.08 25.21
N ILE A 312 10.19 -11.23 24.65
CA ILE A 312 8.76 -11.16 24.96
C ILE A 312 8.00 -11.26 23.65
N MET A 313 7.32 -12.39 23.45
CA MET A 313 6.56 -12.64 22.23
C MET A 313 5.27 -11.80 22.20
N ASN A 314 4.94 -11.24 21.05
CA ASN A 314 3.69 -10.57 20.74
C ASN A 314 2.62 -11.61 20.35
N ASN A 315 1.36 -11.37 20.70
CA ASN A 315 0.25 -12.26 20.34
C ASN A 315 -0.48 -11.78 19.06
N GLY A 316 0.06 -10.79 18.35
CA GLY A 316 -0.51 -10.19 17.14
C GLY A 316 -1.66 -9.20 17.34
N ASP A 317 -2.14 -9.04 18.57
CA ASP A 317 -3.19 -8.08 18.94
C ASP A 317 -2.66 -6.88 19.75
N GLY A 318 -1.33 -6.71 19.78
CA GLY A 318 -0.64 -5.70 20.59
C GLY A 318 -0.54 -6.06 22.08
N THR A 319 -0.90 -7.30 22.46
CA THR A 319 -0.62 -7.85 23.78
C THR A 319 0.62 -8.74 23.76
N PHE A 320 1.33 -8.77 24.89
CA PHE A 320 2.58 -9.51 25.02
C PHE A 320 2.41 -10.74 25.92
N GLY A 321 2.93 -11.86 25.44
CA GLY A 321 2.78 -13.19 26.01
C GLY A 321 3.91 -13.59 26.95
N THR A 322 4.48 -14.76 26.70
CA THR A 322 5.47 -15.38 27.61
C THR A 322 6.82 -14.69 27.47
N VAL A 323 7.44 -14.37 28.61
CA VAL A 323 8.81 -13.89 28.67
C VAL A 323 9.78 -15.04 28.84
N VAL A 324 10.83 -15.06 28.02
CA VAL A 324 11.95 -16.00 28.13
C VAL A 324 13.23 -15.21 28.34
N ASN A 325 13.98 -15.56 29.39
CA ASN A 325 15.27 -14.93 29.66
C ASN A 325 16.41 -15.82 29.16
N TYR A 326 17.40 -15.20 28.53
CA TYR A 326 18.63 -15.85 28.07
C TYR A 326 19.82 -15.23 28.78
N ALA A 327 20.61 -16.07 29.45
CA ALA A 327 21.79 -15.62 30.18
C ALA A 327 22.79 -14.94 29.23
N ALA A 328 23.19 -13.72 29.59
CA ALA A 328 24.25 -12.96 28.96
C ALA A 328 25.45 -12.90 29.92
N ASP A 329 26.44 -12.07 29.59
CA ASP A 329 27.54 -11.76 30.49
C ASP A 329 27.23 -10.52 31.35
N ASN A 330 28.18 -10.12 32.20
CA ASN A 330 28.00 -9.06 33.20
C ASN A 330 27.56 -7.70 32.59
N CYS A 331 26.41 -7.23 33.05
CA CYS A 331 25.77 -5.96 32.69
C CYS A 331 25.54 -5.78 31.17
N PRO A 332 24.62 -6.54 30.55
CA PRO A 332 24.16 -6.26 29.20
C PRO A 332 23.55 -4.85 29.15
N TYR A 333 24.11 -4.00 28.30
CA TYR A 333 23.72 -2.61 28.13
C TYR A 333 22.96 -2.41 26.83
N GLY A 334 23.51 -2.86 25.70
CA GLY A 334 22.87 -2.79 24.39
C GLY A 334 22.30 -4.13 23.96
N VAL A 335 21.18 -4.09 23.23
CA VAL A 335 20.64 -5.24 22.48
C VAL A 335 20.20 -4.75 21.10
N SER A 336 20.55 -5.48 20.05
CA SER A 336 20.17 -5.22 18.65
C SER A 336 19.73 -6.53 18.00
N ALA A 337 18.95 -6.46 16.93
CA ALA A 337 18.51 -7.64 16.16
C ALA A 337 18.87 -7.49 14.68
N ALA A 338 19.33 -8.58 14.06
CA ALA A 338 19.62 -8.69 12.63
C ALA A 338 19.81 -10.16 12.24
N ASP A 339 19.54 -10.50 10.98
CA ASP A 339 19.88 -11.81 10.41
C ASP A 339 21.40 -11.88 10.16
N LEU A 340 22.16 -12.58 11.02
CA LEU A 340 23.62 -12.59 10.92
C LEU A 340 24.16 -13.73 10.06
N ASP A 341 23.36 -14.73 9.70
CA ASP A 341 23.81 -15.87 8.89
C ASP A 341 22.99 -16.14 7.63
N ASN A 342 22.16 -15.18 7.26
CA ASN A 342 21.33 -15.18 6.06
C ASN A 342 20.37 -16.36 6.02
N ASP A 343 19.82 -16.76 7.17
CA ASP A 343 18.81 -17.80 7.27
C ASP A 343 17.37 -17.26 7.33
N ASP A 344 17.20 -15.94 7.15
CA ASP A 344 15.96 -15.16 7.26
C ASP A 344 15.39 -15.06 8.70
N ASP A 345 16.08 -15.59 9.72
CA ASP A 345 15.70 -15.47 11.13
C ASP A 345 16.53 -14.38 11.84
N MET A 346 15.87 -13.52 12.62
CA MET A 346 16.57 -12.43 13.31
C MET A 346 17.33 -12.95 14.54
N ASP A 347 18.66 -12.80 14.54
CA ASP A 347 19.54 -13.06 15.67
C ASP A 347 19.64 -11.85 16.61
N LEU A 348 20.24 -12.07 17.79
CA LEU A 348 20.48 -10.99 18.77
C LEU A 348 21.96 -10.70 19.00
N ILE A 349 22.29 -9.41 19.03
CA ILE A 349 23.60 -8.89 19.39
C ILE A 349 23.48 -8.20 20.75
N VAL A 350 24.35 -8.55 21.70
CA VAL A 350 24.32 -8.04 23.07
C VAL A 350 25.67 -7.44 23.45
N SER A 351 25.67 -6.17 23.81
CA SER A 351 26.85 -5.45 24.29
C SER A 351 26.90 -5.50 25.83
N ASN A 352 27.82 -6.26 26.39
CA ASN A 352 27.96 -6.44 27.84
C ASN A 352 28.99 -5.44 28.40
N SER A 353 28.50 -4.34 28.98
CA SER A 353 29.34 -3.20 29.34
C SER A 353 30.41 -3.53 30.39
N TRP A 354 30.10 -4.35 31.39
CA TRP A 354 31.04 -4.63 32.48
C TRP A 354 31.86 -5.90 32.25
N ALA A 355 31.35 -6.80 31.41
CA ALA A 355 32.14 -7.92 30.90
C ALA A 355 33.11 -7.50 29.78
N ASP A 356 32.90 -6.33 29.20
CA ASP A 356 33.72 -5.76 28.12
C ASP A 356 33.79 -6.68 26.89
N ASN A 357 32.61 -7.15 26.48
CA ASN A 357 32.47 -8.03 25.34
C ASN A 357 31.16 -7.80 24.59
N VAL A 358 31.11 -8.32 23.38
CA VAL A 358 29.90 -8.43 22.56
C VAL A 358 29.57 -9.91 22.44
N GLN A 359 28.32 -10.28 22.69
CA GLN A 359 27.81 -11.63 22.48
C GLN A 359 26.80 -11.63 21.34
N THR A 360 26.78 -12.71 20.56
CA THR A 360 25.69 -12.97 19.61
C THR A 360 24.90 -14.19 20.06
N PHE A 361 23.60 -14.18 19.82
CA PHE A 361 22.69 -15.26 20.13
C PHE A 361 21.97 -15.69 18.86
N TYR A 362 22.14 -16.96 18.51
CA TYR A 362 21.51 -17.59 17.36
C TYR A 362 20.03 -17.83 17.62
N ASN A 363 19.17 -17.37 16.72
CA ASN A 363 17.75 -17.72 16.67
C ASN A 363 17.52 -18.95 15.80
N ASN A 364 16.61 -19.82 16.20
CA ASN A 364 16.30 -21.04 15.45
C ASN A 364 15.01 -20.93 14.61
N GLY A 365 14.56 -19.71 14.32
CA GLY A 365 13.31 -19.41 13.60
C GLY A 365 12.03 -19.68 14.38
N ALA A 366 12.12 -19.83 15.71
CA ALA A 366 10.96 -20.06 16.56
C ALA A 366 11.00 -19.22 17.85
N GLY A 367 11.71 -18.08 17.81
CA GLY A 367 11.92 -17.20 18.95
C GLY A 367 12.77 -17.82 20.07
N SER A 368 13.53 -18.87 19.77
CA SER A 368 14.38 -19.56 20.75
C SER A 368 15.86 -19.26 20.51
N PHE A 369 16.46 -18.56 21.45
CA PHE A 369 17.82 -18.07 21.33
C PHE A 369 18.83 -18.96 22.04
N THR A 370 20.03 -19.09 21.48
CA THR A 370 21.17 -19.74 22.12
C THR A 370 22.42 -18.90 21.99
N LEU A 371 23.20 -18.76 23.07
CA LEU A 371 24.50 -18.07 23.00
C LEU A 371 25.35 -18.73 21.91
N TRP A 372 25.75 -17.92 20.95
CA TRP A 372 26.47 -18.37 19.77
C TRP A 372 27.94 -18.04 19.86
N HIS A 373 28.28 -16.76 19.94
CA HIS A 373 29.65 -16.27 20.02
C HIS A 373 29.84 -15.22 21.11
N THR A 374 31.08 -15.08 21.57
CA THR A 374 31.50 -14.04 22.52
C THR A 374 32.81 -13.44 22.02
N TYR A 375 32.79 -12.14 21.79
CA TYR A 375 33.89 -11.36 21.25
C TYR A 375 34.40 -10.41 22.32
N THR A 376 35.62 -10.63 22.79
CA THR A 376 36.33 -9.63 23.60
C THR A 376 36.99 -8.64 22.66
N VAL A 377 36.45 -7.44 22.59
CA VAL A 377 36.86 -6.36 21.68
C VAL A 377 37.32 -5.20 22.55
N GLY A 378 38.42 -4.55 22.16
CA GLY A 378 39.06 -3.52 22.98
C GLY A 378 40.21 -4.04 23.85
N GLY A 379 40.88 -3.11 24.54
CA GLY A 379 42.02 -3.32 25.42
C GLY A 379 41.66 -3.70 26.86
N GLY A 380 40.36 -3.74 27.20
CA GLY A 380 39.86 -4.11 28.52
C GLY A 380 39.27 -2.92 29.29
N ALA A 381 38.03 -3.08 29.75
CA ALA A 381 37.20 -2.07 30.43
C ALA A 381 36.83 -0.87 29.55
N ASP A 382 36.57 -1.12 28.27
CA ASP A 382 36.23 -0.11 27.27
C ASP A 382 34.72 0.16 27.18
N GLU A 383 33.90 -0.64 27.87
CA GLU A 383 32.47 -0.41 28.12
C GLU A 383 31.63 -0.29 26.84
N PRO A 384 31.38 -1.39 26.11
CA PRO A 384 30.55 -1.37 24.91
C PRO A 384 29.12 -0.88 25.22
N ARG A 385 28.52 -0.19 24.24
CA ARG A 385 27.16 0.37 24.30
C ARG A 385 26.32 -0.11 23.11
N ILE A 386 25.35 0.71 22.71
CA ILE A 386 24.31 0.37 21.74
C ILE A 386 24.95 0.25 20.35
N SER A 387 24.94 -0.97 19.83
CA SER A 387 25.40 -1.27 18.48
C SER A 387 24.39 -0.86 17.42
N CYS A 388 24.87 -0.52 16.22
CA CYS A 388 24.06 -0.58 15.01
C CYS A 388 24.55 -1.72 14.10
N VAL A 389 23.66 -2.19 13.24
CA VAL A 389 23.91 -3.29 12.31
C VAL A 389 23.60 -2.82 10.90
N ALA A 390 24.51 -3.08 9.97
CA ALA A 390 24.43 -2.71 8.55
C ALA A 390 25.54 -3.41 7.77
N ASP A 391 25.41 -3.54 6.46
CA ASP A 391 26.49 -3.97 5.58
C ASP A 391 27.49 -2.81 5.41
N PHE A 392 28.68 -2.89 6.02
CA PHE A 392 29.66 -1.78 6.02
C PHE A 392 30.76 -1.95 4.97
N ASP A 393 30.96 -3.15 4.43
CA ASP A 393 31.94 -3.44 3.38
C ASP A 393 31.35 -3.89 2.03
N ASP A 394 30.03 -3.81 1.89
CA ASP A 394 29.23 -4.15 0.70
C ASP A 394 29.39 -5.62 0.27
N ASP A 395 29.61 -6.54 1.22
CA ASP A 395 29.72 -7.98 0.94
C ASP A 395 28.36 -8.71 0.94
N GLY A 396 27.31 -8.03 1.41
CA GLY A 396 25.94 -8.51 1.48
C GLY A 396 25.54 -9.07 2.84
N ASP A 397 26.46 -9.11 3.80
CA ASP A 397 26.24 -9.63 5.15
C ASP A 397 26.12 -8.47 6.17
N TYR A 398 25.32 -8.66 7.22
CA TYR A 398 25.16 -7.63 8.24
C TYR A 398 26.37 -7.57 9.19
N ASP A 399 27.05 -6.42 9.22
CA ASP A 399 28.18 -6.09 10.10
C ASP A 399 27.76 -5.29 11.34
N LEU A 400 28.64 -5.18 12.33
CA LEU A 400 28.38 -4.51 13.60
C LEU A 400 29.20 -3.24 13.73
N ALA A 401 28.58 -2.12 14.13
CA ALA A 401 29.31 -0.97 14.66
C ALA A 401 28.97 -0.77 16.14
N VAL A 402 29.98 -0.86 17.00
CA VAL A 402 29.83 -0.88 18.45
C VAL A 402 30.63 0.26 19.07
N PRO A 403 29.97 1.23 19.73
CA PRO A 403 30.67 2.29 20.45
C PRO A 403 31.17 1.78 21.80
N PHE A 404 32.42 2.13 22.14
CA PHE A 404 33.07 1.79 23.41
C PHE A 404 33.35 3.07 24.19
N VAL A 405 32.62 3.28 25.29
CA VAL A 405 32.59 4.56 26.01
C VAL A 405 33.93 4.92 26.63
N ALA A 406 34.66 3.94 27.17
CA ALA A 406 35.88 4.21 27.91
C ALA A 406 37.11 4.38 27.01
N SER A 407 37.10 3.79 25.80
CA SER A 407 38.19 3.92 24.83
C SER A 407 38.04 5.12 23.90
N ASP A 408 36.86 5.76 23.87
CA ASP A 408 36.49 6.84 22.95
C ASP A 408 36.39 6.39 21.47
N ASP A 409 36.40 5.07 21.22
CA ASP A 409 36.37 4.49 19.88
C ASP A 409 34.99 3.92 19.52
N ILE A 410 34.76 3.81 18.21
CA ILE A 410 33.80 2.89 17.62
C ILE A 410 34.56 1.73 16.98
N TYR A 411 34.11 0.51 17.25
CA TYR A 411 34.64 -0.71 16.65
C TYR A 411 33.68 -1.23 15.59
N ILE A 412 34.21 -1.52 14.41
CA ILE A 412 33.46 -2.13 13.30
C ILE A 412 33.87 -3.60 13.22
N GLY A 413 32.91 -4.50 13.41
CA GLY A 413 33.08 -5.94 13.35
C GLY A 413 32.49 -6.49 12.06
N TYR A 414 33.33 -7.11 11.24
CA TYR A 414 32.95 -7.64 9.93
C TYR A 414 32.48 -9.09 10.02
N ASN A 415 31.21 -9.32 9.70
CA ASN A 415 30.62 -10.64 9.62
C ASN A 415 31.13 -11.38 8.37
N ASP A 416 31.11 -12.71 8.37
CA ASP A 416 31.54 -13.53 7.22
C ASP A 416 30.38 -14.29 6.56
N GLY A 417 29.15 -13.84 6.85
CA GLY A 417 27.91 -14.44 6.39
C GLY A 417 27.52 -15.74 7.09
N SER A 418 28.27 -16.16 8.12
CA SER A 418 27.95 -17.34 8.94
C SER A 418 27.57 -16.99 10.39
N GLY A 419 27.34 -15.71 10.67
CA GLY A 419 27.13 -15.16 12.01
C GLY A 419 28.42 -14.95 12.81
N TYR A 420 29.58 -15.21 12.20
CA TYR A 420 30.88 -15.06 12.84
C TYR A 420 31.57 -13.75 12.46
N ILE A 421 31.90 -12.95 13.47
CA ILE A 421 32.66 -11.70 13.27
C ILE A 421 34.14 -12.03 13.12
N SER A 422 34.62 -11.94 11.88
CA SER A 422 35.94 -12.42 11.45
C SER A 422 37.08 -11.46 11.77
N TRP A 423 36.80 -10.15 11.80
CA TRP A 423 37.77 -9.09 12.08
C TRP A 423 37.11 -7.87 12.71
N TRP A 424 37.91 -7.06 13.42
CA TRP A 424 37.47 -5.81 14.04
C TRP A 424 38.41 -4.66 13.69
N ASP A 425 37.87 -3.56 13.19
CA ASP A 425 38.57 -2.28 13.04
C ASP A 425 38.08 -1.27 14.08
N SER A 426 38.93 -0.29 14.41
CA SER A 426 38.63 0.72 15.45
C SER A 426 38.86 2.12 14.92
N TYR A 427 37.93 3.03 15.22
CA TYR A 427 38.00 4.42 14.82
C TYR A 427 37.71 5.33 16.03
N LEU A 428 38.56 6.33 16.24
CA LEU A 428 38.35 7.30 17.31
C LEU A 428 37.13 8.18 16.99
N ALA A 429 36.10 8.10 17.82
CA ALA A 429 34.85 8.86 17.67
C ALA A 429 34.87 10.18 18.43
N GLY A 430 35.39 10.18 19.66
CA GLY A 430 35.31 11.32 20.57
C GLY A 430 34.94 10.86 21.97
N ASN A 431 34.78 11.77 22.93
CA ASN A 431 34.67 11.35 24.33
C ASN A 431 33.32 10.71 24.66
N GLY A 432 33.35 9.44 25.06
CA GLY A 432 32.19 8.66 25.47
C GLY A 432 31.17 8.45 24.36
N PRO A 433 31.51 7.75 23.26
CA PRO A 433 30.55 7.38 22.23
C PRO A 433 29.50 6.45 22.85
N ASN A 434 28.22 6.80 22.71
CA ASN A 434 27.13 6.09 23.40
C ASN A 434 26.19 5.33 22.44
N SER A 435 25.90 5.94 21.30
CA SER A 435 24.99 5.39 20.31
C SER A 435 25.48 5.78 18.92
N VAL A 436 25.26 4.88 17.96
CA VAL A 436 25.62 5.03 16.56
C VAL A 436 24.41 4.68 15.70
N ILE A 437 24.28 5.36 14.57
CA ILE A 437 23.38 4.97 13.47
C ILE A 437 24.18 4.90 12.17
N ALA A 438 23.78 4.00 11.28
CA ALA A 438 24.28 3.89 9.92
C ALA A 438 23.25 4.44 8.93
N THR A 439 23.67 5.32 8.02
CA THR A 439 22.79 5.86 6.98
C THR A 439 23.61 6.54 5.90
N GLN A 440 23.02 6.77 4.72
CA GLN A 440 23.67 7.53 3.68
C GLN A 440 23.64 9.03 4.01
N LEU A 441 24.77 9.62 4.43
CA LEU A 441 24.90 11.04 4.74
C LEU A 441 25.47 11.85 3.57
N ASN A 442 26.04 11.16 2.58
CA ASN A 442 26.57 11.74 1.38
C ASN A 442 25.91 11.09 0.12
N SER A 443 26.53 11.08 -1.06
CA SER A 443 25.91 10.58 -2.30
C SER A 443 26.81 9.58 -3.03
N ASP A 444 27.59 8.80 -2.28
CA ASP A 444 28.55 7.80 -2.77
C ASP A 444 28.00 6.36 -2.78
N ASN A 445 26.78 6.15 -2.28
CA ASN A 445 26.08 4.87 -2.06
C ASN A 445 26.65 3.96 -0.96
N ASN A 446 27.66 4.38 -0.22
CA ASN A 446 28.15 3.64 0.94
C ASN A 446 27.41 4.13 2.21
N LEU A 447 27.26 3.28 3.21
CA LEU A 447 26.67 3.69 4.50
C LEU A 447 27.70 4.46 5.33
N ASP A 448 27.32 5.66 5.77
CA ASP A 448 28.07 6.50 6.69
C ASP A 448 27.61 6.26 8.14
N LEU A 449 28.43 6.66 9.11
CA LEU A 449 28.09 6.57 10.54
C LEU A 449 27.91 7.96 11.16
N ALA A 450 26.87 8.09 11.99
CA ALA A 450 26.71 9.20 12.93
C ALA A 450 26.73 8.68 14.36
N VAL A 451 27.67 9.19 15.17
CA VAL A 451 27.91 8.74 16.54
C VAL A 451 27.63 9.87 17.53
N ALA A 452 26.83 9.62 18.56
CA ALA A 452 26.59 10.56 19.65
C ALA A 452 27.63 10.38 20.77
N ASN A 453 28.38 11.45 21.08
CA ASN A 453 29.41 11.44 22.11
C ASN A 453 28.88 12.14 23.37
N GLN A 454 28.56 11.35 24.40
CA GLN A 454 27.79 11.81 25.56
C GLN A 454 28.60 12.70 26.51
N HIS A 455 29.93 12.58 26.53
CA HIS A 455 30.78 13.39 27.41
C HIS A 455 31.25 14.69 26.74
N ASP A 456 31.34 14.69 25.41
CA ASP A 456 31.65 15.90 24.63
C ASP A 456 30.41 16.74 24.31
N GLY A 457 29.21 16.14 24.33
CA GLY A 457 27.97 16.81 23.91
C GLY A 457 27.99 17.16 22.41
N ASN A 458 28.61 16.33 21.59
CA ASN A 458 28.72 16.50 20.14
C ASN A 458 28.33 15.21 19.39
N ILE A 459 28.40 15.28 18.06
CA ILE A 459 28.32 14.12 17.19
C ILE A 459 29.62 13.99 16.39
N ALA A 460 30.04 12.75 16.13
CA ALA A 460 31.07 12.42 15.16
C ALA A 460 30.43 11.82 13.91
N ILE A 461 30.95 12.17 12.74
CA ILE A 461 30.51 11.66 11.45
C ILE A 461 31.69 10.94 10.81
N PHE A 462 31.48 9.69 10.40
CA PHE A 462 32.43 8.92 9.61
C PHE A 462 31.83 8.72 8.23
N THR A 463 32.53 9.18 7.18
CA THR A 463 32.15 8.88 5.81
C THR A 463 32.88 7.63 5.32
N ASN A 464 32.17 6.75 4.64
CA ASN A 464 32.73 5.53 4.06
C ASN A 464 33.00 5.76 2.57
N ASP A 465 34.25 6.07 2.19
CA ASP A 465 34.62 6.53 0.84
C ASP A 465 35.10 5.42 -0.12
#